data_AF-A0A7W8YRD8-F1
#
_entry.id   AF-A0A7W8YRD8-F1
#
_cell.length_a   1.000
_cell.length_b   1.000
_cell.length_c   1.000
_cell.angle_alpha   90.00
_cell.angle_beta   90.00
_cell.angle_gamma   90.00
#
_symmetry.space_group_name_H-M   'P 1'
#
loop_
_entity.id
_entity.type
_entity.pdbx_description
1 polymer ?
#
loop_
_entity_poly.entity_id
_entity_poly.type
_entity_poly.pdbx_seq_one_letter_code
_entity_poly.pdbx_strand_id
1 'polypeptide(L)' 'MLSNYLNFQFDVQGKPVSGFCLQIQDDFHETYAVIVEGYHSFCIWLDQPSSTWRSSRYTSVEPGILEKIINYLNSHKSA' A
#
# COMPACT_ATOMS: atom_id res chain seq x y z
N MET A 1 3.98 -20.82 -0.77
CA MET A 1 2.90 -19.81 -0.72
C MET A 1 3.42 -18.56 -1.41
N LEU A 2 2.60 -17.84 -2.17
CA LEU A 2 3.01 -16.56 -2.75
C LEU A 2 3.16 -15.54 -1.60
N SER A 3 4.33 -15.48 -0.97
CA SER A 3 4.64 -14.64 0.20
C SER A 3 4.63 -13.13 -0.09
N ASN A 4 4.31 -12.73 -1.31
CA ASN A 4 4.37 -11.35 -1.78
C ASN A 4 3.02 -10.62 -1.61
N TYR A 5 1.98 -11.29 -1.13
CA TYR A 5 0.66 -10.68 -0.91
C TYR A 5 0.47 -10.32 0.57
N LEU A 6 0.19 -9.04 0.82
CA LEU A 6 -0.19 -8.52 2.13
C LEU A 6 -1.64 -8.05 2.06
N ASN A 7 -2.56 -8.88 2.54
CA ASN A 7 -3.99 -8.55 2.57
C ASN A 7 -4.28 -7.59 3.73
N PHE A 8 -5.09 -6.57 3.49
CA PHE A 8 -5.52 -5.64 4.53
C PHE A 8 -7.03 -5.47 4.53
N GLN A 9 -7.55 -5.20 5.72
CA GLN A 9 -8.93 -4.77 5.92
C GLN A 9 -8.96 -3.80 7.10
N PHE A 10 -9.55 -2.62 6.91
CA PHE A 10 -9.68 -1.60 7.93
C PHE A 10 -10.87 -0.68 7.66
N ASP A 11 -11.28 0.10 8.66
CA ASP A 11 -12.33 1.10 8.51
C ASP A 11 -11.73 2.50 8.27
N VAL A 12 -12.28 3.21 7.27
CA VAL A 12 -12.00 4.63 7.01
C VAL A 12 -13.33 5.38 7.08
N GLN A 13 -13.45 6.30 8.04
CA GLN A 13 -14.66 7.12 8.26
C GLN A 13 -15.96 6.28 8.37
N GLY A 14 -15.86 5.10 9.00
CA GLY A 14 -17.01 4.19 9.18
C GLY A 14 -17.38 3.37 7.95
N LYS A 15 -16.57 3.42 6.87
CA LYS A 15 -16.70 2.54 5.71
C LYS A 15 -15.62 1.45 5.76
N PRO A 16 -15.99 0.17 5.57
CA PRO A 16 -15.00 -0.89 5.46
C PRO A 16 -14.26 -0.75 4.14
N VAL A 17 -12.94 -0.90 4.21
CA VAL A 17 -12.03 -0.89 3.06
C VAL A 17 -11.20 -2.17 3.11
N SER A 18 -11.26 -2.91 2.01
CA SER A 18 -10.59 -4.21 1.82
C SER A 18 -9.71 -4.15 0.59
N GLY A 19 -8.61 -4.90 0.63
CA GLY A 19 -7.68 -4.96 -0.47
C GLY A 19 -6.43 -5.75 -0.14
N PHE A 20 -5.44 -5.65 -1.02
CA PHE A 20 -4.13 -6.25 -0.81
C PHE A 20 -3.03 -5.43 -1.47
N CYS A 21 -1.84 -5.57 -0.91
CA CYS A 21 -0.59 -5.12 -1.50
C CYS A 21 0.14 -6.33 -2.08
N LEU A 22 0.55 -6.26 -3.34
CA LEU A 22 1.45 -7.21 -3.97
C LEU A 22 2.84 -6.60 -4.06
N GLN A 23 3.81 -7.16 -3.35
CA GLN A 23 5.20 -6.76 -3.44
C GLN A 23 5.74 -7.11 -4.84
N ILE A 24 6.20 -6.07 -5.54
CA ILE A 24 6.87 -6.20 -6.83
C ILE A 24 8.37 -6.29 -6.55
N GLN A 25 9.01 -7.29 -7.13
CA GLN A 25 10.47 -7.35 -7.13
C GLN A 25 11.00 -6.26 -8.07
N ASP A 26 11.62 -5.25 -7.47
CA ASP A 26 12.28 -4.14 -8.14
C ASP A 26 13.66 -3.99 -7.48
N ASP A 27 14.71 -3.90 -8.28
CA ASP A 27 16.10 -3.84 -7.82
C ASP A 27 16.43 -2.51 -7.13
N PHE A 28 15.60 -1.48 -7.31
CA PHE A 28 15.89 -0.13 -6.85
C PHE A 28 15.04 0.30 -5.64
N HIS A 29 13.75 -0.04 -5.64
CA HIS A 29 12.81 0.41 -4.61
C HIS A 29 11.96 -0.72 -4.08
N GLU A 30 11.67 -0.67 -2.78
CA GLU A 30 10.66 -1.55 -2.21
C GLU A 30 9.28 -1.06 -2.70
N THR A 31 8.70 -1.80 -3.66
CA THR A 31 7.50 -1.38 -4.39
C THR A 31 6.36 -2.37 -4.17
N TYR A 32 5.15 -1.83 -3.98
CA TYR A 32 3.91 -2.58 -3.84
C TYR A 32 2.88 -2.08 -4.85
N ALA A 33 2.29 -3.01 -5.61
CA ALA A 33 1.02 -2.76 -6.29
C ALA A 33 -0.11 -2.88 -5.26
N VAL A 34 -0.96 -1.87 -5.19
CA VAL A 34 -2.06 -1.77 -4.23
C VAL A 34 -3.38 -1.91 -4.98
N ILE A 35 -4.17 -2.89 -4.54
CA ILE A 35 -5.51 -3.15 -5.04
C ILE A 35 -6.47 -2.90 -3.88
N VAL A 36 -7.37 -1.93 -4.04
CA VAL A 36 -8.42 -1.61 -3.09
C VAL A 36 -9.76 -1.85 -3.78
N GLU A 37 -10.68 -2.54 -3.12
CA GLU A 37 -12.00 -2.81 -3.68
C GLU A 37 -12.75 -1.50 -3.99
N GLY A 38 -13.25 -1.37 -5.22
CA GLY A 38 -13.97 -0.18 -5.67
C GLY A 38 -13.09 0.99 -6.13
N TYR A 39 -11.76 0.86 -6.14
CA TYR A 39 -10.83 1.89 -6.59
C TYR A 39 -9.93 1.40 -7.72
N HIS A 40 -9.32 2.33 -8.44
CA HIS A 40 -8.26 2.01 -9.39
C HIS A 40 -6.99 1.56 -8.66
N SER A 41 -6.34 0.54 -9.19
CA SER A 41 -5.05 0.07 -8.69
C SER A 41 -3.96 1.13 -8.88
N PHE A 42 -3.04 1.19 -7.93
CA PHE A 42 -1.91 2.13 -7.96
C PHE A 42 -0.68 1.52 -7.29
N CYS A 43 0.49 2.14 -7.47
CA CYS A 43 1.72 1.70 -6.81
C CYS A 43 2.09 2.61 -5.65
N ILE A 44 2.63 1.99 -4.60
CA ILE A 44 3.32 2.63 -3.48
C ILE A 44 4.76 2.11 -3.46
N TRP A 45 5.74 2.99 -3.24
CA TRP A 45 7.14 2.59 -3.11
C TRP A 45 7.85 3.35 -2.00
N LEU A 46 8.83 2.72 -1.39
CA LEU A 46 9.70 3.34 -0.41
C LEU A 46 10.87 4.01 -1.13
N ASP A 47 10.93 5.33 -1.08
CA ASP A 47 12.04 6.11 -1.61
C ASP A 47 13.24 5.96 -0.67
N GLN A 48 14.24 5.16 -1.06
CA GLN A 48 15.37 4.81 -0.20
C GLN A 48 16.18 6.03 0.32
N PRO A 49 16.48 7.06 -0.50
CA PRO A 49 17.24 8.22 -0.04
C PRO A 49 16.57 9.00 1.10
N SER A 50 15.24 9.07 1.10
CA SER A 50 14.47 9.81 2.11
C SER A 50 13.80 8.92 3.16
N SER A 51 13.80 7.60 2.94
CA SER A 51 12.99 6.63 3.70
C SER A 51 11.53 7.04 3.82
N THR A 52 10.98 7.69 2.77
CA THR A 52 9.58 8.10 2.72
C THR A 52 8.79 7.28 1.73
N TRP A 53 7.56 6.93 2.09
CA TRP A 53 6.65 6.28 1.17
C TRP A 53 6.11 7.29 0.15
N ARG A 54 6.13 6.88 -1.11
CA ARG A 54 5.59 7.62 -2.24
C ARG A 54 4.50 6.78 -2.89
N SER A 55 3.55 7.45 -3.53
CA SER A 55 2.48 6.79 -4.29
C SER A 55 2.38 7.37 -5.69
N SER A 56 1.69 6.62 -6.55
CA SER A 56 1.44 7.04 -7.93
C SER A 56 0.69 8.37 -7.98
N ARG A 57 1.02 9.22 -8.96
CA ARG A 57 0.51 10.61 -9.08
C ARG A 57 -1.02 10.72 -9.07
N TYR A 58 -1.71 9.70 -9.58
CA TYR A 58 -3.17 9.65 -9.70
C TYR A 58 -3.77 8.59 -8.78
N THR A 59 -3.38 8.60 -7.52
CA THR A 59 -4.02 7.74 -6.52
C THR A 59 -5.42 8.30 -6.22
N SER A 60 -6.44 7.78 -6.90
CA SER A 60 -7.85 8.20 -6.72
C SER A 60 -8.51 7.59 -5.48
N VAL A 61 -7.77 7.43 -4.38
CA VAL A 61 -8.31 6.94 -3.09
C VAL A 61 -8.48 8.09 -2.10
N GLU A 62 -9.35 7.91 -1.12
CA GLU A 62 -9.50 8.89 -0.04
C GLU A 62 -8.19 9.01 0.76
N PRO A 63 -7.76 10.22 1.19
CA PRO A 63 -6.48 10.41 1.89
C PRO A 63 -6.27 9.48 3.10
N GLY A 64 -7.34 9.17 3.84
CA GLY A 64 -7.29 8.25 4.98
C GLY A 64 -7.02 6.79 4.60
N ILE A 65 -7.37 6.36 3.39
CA ILE A 65 -7.07 5.01 2.90
C ILE A 65 -5.56 4.88 2.66
N LEU A 66 -4.96 5.84 1.96
CA LEU A 66 -3.53 5.81 1.66
C LEU A 66 -2.68 5.81 2.94
N GLU A 67 -3.02 6.66 3.91
CA GLU A 67 -2.33 6.71 5.21
C GLU A 67 -2.42 5.37 5.97
N LYS A 68 -3.60 4.75 6.00
CA LYS A 68 -3.80 3.44 6.64
C LYS A 68 -2.96 2.33 5.98
N ILE A 69 -2.88 2.32 4.66
CA ILE A 69 -2.08 1.34 3.91
C ILE A 69 -0.59 1.53 4.20
N ILE A 70 -0.10 2.78 4.17
CA ILE A 70 1.30 3.08 4.49
C ILE A 70 1.64 2.66 5.94
N ASN A 71 0.77 2.97 6.90
CA ASN A 71 0.96 2.54 8.29
C ASN A 71 0.99 1.02 8.42
N TYR A 72 0.10 0.33 7.70
CA TYR A 72 0.05 -1.13 7.66
C TYR A 72 1.35 -1.74 7.11
N LEU A 73 1.90 -1.18 6.01
CA LEU A 73 3.19 -1.59 5.45
C LEU A 73 4.35 -1.37 6.44
N ASN A 74 4.38 -0.24 7.14
CA ASN A 74 5.39 0.02 8.18
C ASN A 74 5.34 -0.99 9.32
N SER A 75 4.14 -1.41 9.75
CA SER A 75 3.98 -2.42 10.80
C SER A 75 4.41 -3.82 10.35
N HIS A 76 4.14 -4.18 9.09
CA HIS A 76 4.51 -5.50 8.55
C HIS A 76 6.00 -5.65 8.26
N LYS A 77 6.72 -4.54 8.06
CA LYS A 77 8.18 -4.56 7.88
C LYS A 77 8.96 -4.83 9.17
N SER A 78 8.34 -4.64 10.33
CA SER A 78 8.97 -4.82 11.65
C SER A 78 8.79 -6.22 12.24
N ALA A 79 8.23 -7.17 11.48
CA ALA A 79 7.95 -8.54 11.91
C ALA A 79 8.94 -9.55 11.36
#